data_AF-A0A0Q1BXV1-F1
#
_entry.id   AF-A0A0Q1BXV1-F1
#
_cell.length_a   1.000
_cell.length_b   1.000
_cell.length_c   1.000
_cell.angle_alpha   90.00
_cell.angle_beta   90.00
_cell.angle_gamma   90.00
#
_symmetry.space_group_name_H-M   'P 1'
#
loop_
_entity.id
_entity.type
_entity.pdbx_description
1 polymer ?
#
loop_
_entity_poly.entity_id
_entity_poly.type
_entity_poly.pdbx_seq_one_letter_code
_entity_poly.pdbx_strand_id
1 'polypeptide(L)'
;MEAEGMGYSTFLFCDPVSAERAGWFSGVMQEAASTVSGESQVNVTVFLTGDALFSLVDSRSRSSWNRIGDLPSVRIIADGDELRLQGLLHSVSSQAQEIHITGGGEHDPFWECVVSTLKTHRPGMKRAAFLLCNSPYMSRVPVYMLRFFSRVQKAGLVPEMYNYLDGVHTLHNGQRPSEFENIGRGVSALANSGALSGRDTWFAACSRCATARGYYQMNPGTGFCEPASCIQEIAIRPLKEILARFFQDHPIVSHFSGECVLDERAKDAPHLVVFITSPPYCSEWTFGGLSLAVAAAMDGMRTTVVFIEDGVFALHGTHDVPENDKIFNIQEMVAVTTDVGCLRYFVHSPSLNERGIAVSDDFSLIRKVSDAGLASILFGKEPGEHSPIVRMIFF
;
A
#
# COMPACT_ATOMS: atom_id res chain seq x y z
N MET A 1 -5.76 -36.69 -7.51
CA MET A 1 -6.59 -35.47 -7.53
C MET A 1 -5.94 -34.54 -6.53
N GLU A 2 -4.89 -33.85 -6.98
CA GLU A 2 -4.21 -32.84 -6.17
C GLU A 2 -5.19 -31.68 -6.01
N ALA A 3 -5.41 -31.21 -4.78
CA ALA A 3 -6.21 -30.01 -4.57
C ALA A 3 -5.48 -28.85 -5.25
N GLU A 4 -6.06 -28.32 -6.33
CA GLU A 4 -5.60 -27.06 -6.91
C GLU A 4 -5.62 -25.99 -5.81
N GLY A 5 -4.49 -25.32 -5.62
CA GLY A 5 -4.28 -24.39 -4.52
C GLY A 5 -5.31 -23.26 -4.56
N MET A 6 -6.01 -23.09 -3.45
CA MET A 6 -6.93 -21.98 -3.23
C MET A 6 -6.13 -20.68 -3.19
N GLY A 7 -6.52 -19.68 -3.99
CA GLY A 7 -5.85 -18.38 -4.00
C GLY A 7 -6.21 -17.57 -2.76
N TYR A 8 -5.31 -16.68 -2.33
CA TYR A 8 -5.57 -15.78 -1.21
C TYR A 8 -5.29 -14.34 -1.58
N SER A 9 -6.03 -13.42 -0.97
CA SER A 9 -5.76 -11.99 -1.08
C SER A 9 -5.94 -11.31 0.26
N THR A 10 -5.06 -10.36 0.54
CA THR A 10 -5.08 -9.59 1.79
C THR A 10 -5.04 -8.12 1.46
N PHE A 11 -5.96 -7.34 2.01
CA PHE A 11 -5.99 -5.89 1.91
C PHE A 11 -5.87 -5.26 3.29
N LEU A 12 -5.13 -4.15 3.39
CA LEU A 12 -5.02 -3.34 4.60
C LEU A 12 -5.35 -1.89 4.29
N PHE A 13 -6.33 -1.36 4.99
CA PHE A 13 -6.71 0.04 4.93
C PHE A 13 -6.59 0.73 6.30
N CYS A 14 -5.75 1.76 6.38
CA CYS A 14 -5.47 2.54 7.59
C CYS A 14 -6.02 3.97 7.54
N ASP A 15 -6.01 4.58 6.37
CA ASP A 15 -6.41 5.97 6.13
C ASP A 15 -7.90 6.05 5.70
N PRO A 16 -8.52 7.24 5.60
CA PRO A 16 -9.93 7.37 5.25
C PRO A 16 -10.28 6.73 3.89
N VAL A 17 -11.23 5.79 3.88
CA VAL A 17 -11.75 5.17 2.66
C VAL A 17 -12.93 5.98 2.14
N SER A 18 -12.80 6.58 0.96
CA SER A 18 -13.86 7.37 0.32
C SER A 18 -15.02 6.49 -0.15
N ALA A 19 -16.18 7.10 -0.39
CA ALA A 19 -17.33 6.40 -0.96
C ALA A 19 -17.04 5.86 -2.36
N GLU A 20 -16.33 6.64 -3.19
CA GLU A 20 -15.85 6.19 -4.52
C GLU A 20 -14.96 4.96 -4.36
N ARG A 21 -14.00 4.97 -3.42
CA ARG A 21 -13.11 3.84 -3.16
C ARG A 21 -13.85 2.59 -2.74
N ALA A 22 -14.72 2.71 -1.76
CA ALA A 22 -15.55 1.59 -1.33
C ALA A 22 -16.43 1.07 -2.48
N GLY A 23 -16.94 1.97 -3.33
CA GLY A 23 -17.75 1.67 -4.51
C GLY A 23 -17.02 0.81 -5.54
N TRP A 24 -15.91 1.29 -6.10
CA TRP A 24 -15.16 0.52 -7.10
C TRP A 24 -14.55 -0.74 -6.49
N PHE A 25 -14.11 -0.70 -5.23
CA PHE A 25 -13.57 -1.89 -4.56
C PHE A 25 -14.65 -2.97 -4.42
N SER A 26 -15.89 -2.59 -4.08
CA SER A 26 -17.03 -3.51 -4.07
C SER A 26 -17.30 -4.10 -5.46
N GLY A 27 -17.28 -3.27 -6.51
CA GLY A 27 -17.45 -3.74 -7.89
C GLY A 27 -16.37 -4.76 -8.29
N VAL A 28 -15.11 -4.46 -7.99
CA VAL A 28 -13.98 -5.37 -8.25
C VAL A 28 -14.14 -6.70 -7.51
N MET A 29 -14.54 -6.70 -6.24
CA MET A 29 -14.75 -7.94 -5.48
C MET A 29 -15.91 -8.78 -6.05
N GLN A 30 -16.97 -8.13 -6.52
CA GLN A 30 -18.10 -8.82 -7.15
C GLN A 30 -17.69 -9.47 -8.48
N GLU A 31 -16.90 -8.77 -9.30
CA GLU A 31 -16.38 -9.30 -10.56
C GLU A 31 -15.36 -10.44 -10.34
N ALA A 32 -14.54 -10.32 -9.30
CA ALA A 32 -13.65 -11.39 -8.88
C ALA A 32 -14.46 -12.64 -8.43
N ALA A 33 -15.52 -12.45 -7.66
CA ALA A 33 -16.38 -13.56 -7.22
C ALA A 33 -17.17 -14.20 -8.38
N SER A 34 -17.61 -13.42 -9.37
CA SER A 34 -18.38 -13.91 -10.53
C SER A 34 -17.51 -14.70 -11.52
N THR A 35 -16.29 -14.24 -11.77
CA THR A 35 -15.33 -14.88 -12.69
C THR A 35 -14.82 -16.22 -12.14
N VAL A 36 -14.91 -16.40 -10.82
CA VAL A 36 -14.41 -17.56 -10.07
C VAL A 36 -15.39 -18.75 -10.03
N SER A 37 -16.58 -18.63 -10.62
CA SER A 37 -17.57 -19.72 -10.69
C SER A 37 -17.16 -20.94 -11.55
N GLY A 38 -15.88 -21.04 -11.93
CA GLY A 38 -15.36 -22.04 -12.86
C GLY A 38 -14.33 -23.01 -12.30
N GLU A 39 -13.43 -22.67 -11.36
CA GLU A 39 -12.44 -23.65 -10.80
C GLU A 39 -11.43 -23.08 -9.75
N SER A 40 -11.36 -21.77 -9.44
CA SER A 40 -10.33 -21.23 -8.51
C SER A 40 -10.90 -20.21 -7.51
N GLN A 41 -11.36 -20.66 -6.34
CA GLN A 41 -11.82 -19.77 -5.26
C GLN A 41 -10.65 -18.92 -4.71
N VAL A 42 -10.76 -17.60 -4.80
CA VAL A 42 -9.84 -16.65 -4.12
C VAL A 42 -10.50 -16.20 -2.83
N ASN A 43 -9.87 -16.51 -1.70
CA ASN A 43 -10.30 -16.01 -0.40
C ASN A 43 -9.70 -14.64 -0.13
N VAL A 44 -10.55 -13.66 0.13
CA VAL A 44 -10.14 -12.27 0.36
C VAL A 44 -10.30 -11.94 1.84
N THR A 45 -9.26 -11.41 2.47
CA THR A 45 -9.34 -10.83 3.81
C THR A 45 -9.05 -9.34 3.73
N VAL A 46 -9.99 -8.52 4.22
CA VAL A 46 -9.87 -7.06 4.26
C VAL A 46 -9.71 -6.60 5.70
N PHE A 47 -8.59 -5.97 6.00
CA PHE A 47 -8.29 -5.40 7.32
C PHE A 47 -8.54 -3.89 7.32
N LEU A 48 -9.33 -3.43 8.29
CA LEU A 48 -9.65 -2.01 8.50
C LEU A 48 -9.14 -1.57 9.88
N THR A 49 -8.36 -0.50 9.91
CA THR A 49 -7.89 0.15 11.14
C THR A 49 -7.85 1.66 10.93
N GLY A 50 -7.63 2.42 12.00
CA GLY A 50 -7.55 3.88 11.92
C GLY A 50 -8.77 4.50 11.26
N ASP A 51 -8.55 5.52 10.42
CA ASP A 51 -9.64 6.30 9.88
C ASP A 51 -10.42 5.57 8.77
N ALA A 52 -9.89 4.44 8.27
CA ALA A 52 -10.64 3.57 7.38
C ALA A 52 -11.94 3.05 8.02
N LEU A 53 -11.97 2.93 9.34
CA LEU A 53 -13.12 2.42 10.10
C LEU A 53 -14.36 3.33 9.99
N PHE A 54 -14.19 4.64 9.77
CA PHE A 54 -15.33 5.54 9.56
C PHE A 54 -16.16 5.15 8.34
N SER A 55 -15.54 4.53 7.33
CA SER A 55 -16.26 4.08 6.13
C SER A 55 -17.29 2.99 6.41
N LEU A 56 -17.19 2.28 7.54
CA LEU A 56 -18.17 1.27 7.96
C LEU A 56 -19.50 1.88 8.44
N VAL A 57 -19.44 3.12 8.94
CA VAL A 57 -20.63 3.83 9.48
C VAL A 57 -21.11 4.95 8.57
N ASP A 58 -20.25 5.45 7.67
CA ASP A 58 -20.64 6.49 6.70
C ASP A 58 -21.70 5.95 5.73
N SER A 59 -22.85 6.62 5.70
CA SER A 59 -23.97 6.31 4.81
C SER A 59 -23.60 6.20 3.33
N ARG A 60 -22.56 6.90 2.87
CA ARG A 60 -22.12 6.94 1.47
C ARG A 60 -21.32 5.71 1.06
N SER A 61 -20.60 5.07 1.99
CA SER A 61 -19.76 3.88 1.73
C SER A 61 -20.32 2.58 2.32
N ARG A 62 -21.19 2.67 3.34
CA ARG A 62 -21.70 1.50 4.07
C ARG A 62 -22.37 0.47 3.18
N SER A 63 -23.13 0.88 2.16
CA SER A 63 -23.76 -0.09 1.24
C SER A 63 -22.75 -0.92 0.47
N SER A 64 -21.59 -0.35 0.15
CA SER A 64 -20.51 -1.06 -0.54
C SER A 64 -19.88 -2.10 0.39
N TRP A 65 -19.65 -1.76 1.66
CA TRP A 65 -19.15 -2.72 2.65
C TRP A 65 -20.12 -3.86 2.92
N ASN A 66 -21.43 -3.60 3.00
CA ASN A 66 -22.43 -4.65 3.13
C ASN A 66 -22.36 -5.63 1.95
N ARG A 67 -22.32 -5.11 0.70
CA ARG A 67 -22.19 -5.95 -0.50
C ARG A 67 -20.90 -6.76 -0.54
N ILE A 68 -19.81 -6.22 0.02
CA ILE A 68 -18.53 -6.93 0.13
C ILE A 68 -18.65 -8.04 1.18
N GLY A 69 -19.30 -7.77 2.32
CA GLY A 69 -19.55 -8.75 3.38
C GLY A 69 -20.40 -9.94 2.89
N ASP A 70 -21.40 -9.66 2.07
CA ASP A 70 -22.34 -10.67 1.55
C ASP A 70 -21.63 -11.72 0.65
N LEU A 71 -20.38 -11.46 0.23
CA LEU A 71 -19.59 -12.39 -0.58
C LEU A 71 -18.98 -13.49 0.30
N PRO A 72 -19.27 -14.78 0.04
CA PRO A 72 -18.86 -15.89 0.91
C PRO A 72 -17.34 -16.11 0.96
N SER A 73 -16.60 -15.63 -0.04
CA SER A 73 -15.14 -15.72 -0.09
C SER A 73 -14.44 -14.51 0.54
N VAL A 74 -15.19 -13.54 1.08
CA VAL A 74 -14.63 -12.33 1.66
C VAL A 74 -14.81 -12.32 3.17
N ARG A 75 -13.76 -11.91 3.88
CA ARG A 75 -13.78 -11.68 5.31
C ARG A 75 -13.34 -10.25 5.61
N ILE A 76 -14.18 -9.48 6.29
CA ILE A 76 -13.85 -8.13 6.75
C ILE A 76 -13.46 -8.19 8.23
N ILE A 77 -12.29 -7.64 8.57
CA ILE A 77 -11.75 -7.61 9.93
C ILE A 77 -11.48 -6.16 10.34
N ALA A 78 -12.14 -5.70 11.40
CA ALA A 78 -12.00 -4.34 11.94
C ALA A 78 -11.18 -4.32 13.24
N ASP A 79 -10.34 -3.29 13.39
CA ASP A 79 -9.54 -3.02 14.59
C ASP A 79 -10.43 -2.47 15.73
N GLY A 80 -10.75 -3.33 16.68
CA GLY A 80 -11.55 -3.05 17.86
C GLY A 80 -10.91 -2.03 18.81
N ASP A 81 -9.59 -1.93 18.86
CA ASP A 81 -8.92 -0.94 19.70
C ASP A 81 -9.11 0.46 19.11
N GLU A 82 -9.00 0.61 17.80
CA GLU A 82 -9.30 1.88 17.11
C GLU A 82 -10.79 2.21 17.09
N LEU A 83 -11.66 1.21 16.92
CA LEU A 83 -13.11 1.41 17.03
C LEU A 83 -13.51 1.98 18.40
N ARG A 84 -12.87 1.54 19.50
CA ARG A 84 -13.09 2.11 20.83
C ARG A 84 -12.54 3.53 20.92
N LEU A 85 -11.31 3.75 20.44
CA LEU A 85 -10.68 5.07 20.45
C LEU A 85 -11.53 6.13 19.72
N GLN A 86 -12.14 5.76 18.59
CA GLN A 86 -12.95 6.64 17.76
C GLN A 86 -14.43 6.71 18.17
N GLY A 87 -14.85 5.94 19.18
CA GLY A 87 -16.26 5.89 19.60
C GLY A 87 -17.21 5.18 18.60
N LEU A 88 -16.68 4.33 17.73
CA LEU A 88 -17.43 3.63 16.67
C LEU A 88 -17.86 2.21 17.05
N LEU A 89 -17.29 1.61 18.11
CA LEU A 89 -17.48 0.19 18.43
C LEU A 89 -18.96 -0.22 18.45
N HIS A 90 -19.81 0.49 19.20
CA HIS A 90 -21.24 0.16 19.29
C HIS A 90 -21.95 0.26 17.94
N SER A 91 -21.65 1.29 17.15
CA SER A 91 -22.25 1.51 15.84
C SER A 91 -21.91 0.39 14.86
N VAL A 92 -20.66 -0.08 14.85
CA VAL A 92 -20.23 -1.17 13.98
C VAL A 92 -20.79 -2.51 14.47
N SER A 93 -20.68 -2.83 15.76
CA SER A 93 -21.17 -4.10 16.33
C SER A 93 -22.68 -4.30 16.21
N SER A 94 -23.47 -3.21 16.23
CA SER A 94 -24.94 -3.31 16.13
C SER A 94 -25.46 -3.36 14.69
N GLN A 95 -24.67 -2.91 13.72
CA GLN A 95 -25.13 -2.75 12.33
C GLN A 95 -24.52 -3.75 11.35
N ALA A 96 -23.35 -4.31 11.66
CA ALA A 96 -22.62 -5.17 10.74
C ALA A 96 -22.60 -6.62 11.21
N GLN A 97 -23.43 -7.48 10.61
CA GLN A 97 -23.49 -8.90 10.97
C GLN A 97 -22.23 -9.68 10.52
N GLU A 98 -21.52 -9.20 9.49
CA GLU A 98 -20.43 -9.95 8.84
C GLU A 98 -19.03 -9.35 9.08
N ILE A 99 -18.93 -8.27 9.87
CA ILE A 99 -17.65 -7.66 10.23
C ILE A 99 -17.10 -8.34 11.49
N HIS A 100 -15.94 -8.97 11.35
CA HIS A 100 -15.23 -9.53 12.49
C HIS A 100 -14.44 -8.44 13.20
N ILE A 101 -14.76 -8.18 14.46
CA ILE A 101 -14.02 -7.22 15.28
C ILE A 101 -12.92 -7.98 16.04
N THR A 102 -11.68 -7.51 15.92
CA THR A 102 -10.51 -8.07 16.63
C THR A 102 -9.85 -6.98 17.46
N GLY A 103 -9.31 -7.30 18.63
CA GLY A 103 -8.72 -6.32 19.53
C GLY A 103 -9.59 -5.96 20.75
N GLY A 104 -8.86 -5.62 21.82
CA GLY A 104 -9.26 -5.29 23.17
C GLY A 104 -9.95 -6.36 24.01
N GLY A 105 -9.42 -6.49 25.22
CA GLY A 105 -9.88 -7.38 26.27
C GLY A 105 -9.84 -8.85 25.87
N GLU A 106 -10.94 -9.31 25.29
CA GLU A 106 -11.27 -10.73 25.09
C GLU A 106 -10.95 -11.26 23.68
N HIS A 107 -10.57 -10.40 22.74
CA HIS A 107 -10.25 -10.79 21.36
C HIS A 107 -8.76 -10.75 21.06
N ASP A 108 -8.32 -11.61 20.13
CA ASP A 108 -6.95 -11.59 19.61
C ASP A 108 -6.56 -10.18 19.12
N PRO A 109 -5.32 -9.71 19.35
CA PRO A 109 -4.90 -8.39 18.90
C PRO A 109 -5.00 -8.25 17.38
N PHE A 110 -5.55 -7.13 16.88
CA PHE A 110 -5.74 -6.89 15.45
C PHE A 110 -4.47 -7.15 14.61
N TRP A 111 -3.34 -6.55 15.00
CA TRP A 111 -2.07 -6.72 14.29
C TRP A 111 -1.50 -8.15 14.37
N GLU A 112 -1.91 -8.93 15.36
CA GLU A 112 -1.56 -10.35 15.44
C GLU A 112 -2.36 -11.16 14.41
N CYS A 113 -3.63 -10.83 14.23
CA CYS A 113 -4.50 -11.39 13.19
C CYS A 113 -3.98 -11.06 11.77
N VAL A 114 -3.51 -9.83 11.55
CA VAL A 114 -2.86 -9.44 10.28
C VAL A 114 -1.65 -10.34 10.01
N VAL A 115 -0.72 -10.44 10.97
CA VAL A 115 0.52 -11.22 10.79
C VAL A 115 0.24 -12.72 10.66
N SER A 116 -0.72 -13.27 11.42
CA SER A 116 -1.09 -14.68 11.31
C SER A 116 -1.70 -15.01 9.96
N THR A 117 -2.56 -14.12 9.43
CA THR A 117 -3.15 -14.27 8.10
C THR A 117 -2.08 -14.26 7.01
N LEU A 118 -1.12 -13.31 7.06
CA LEU A 118 0.00 -13.27 6.13
C LEU A 118 0.86 -14.55 6.19
N LYS A 119 1.09 -15.11 7.39
CA LYS A 119 1.82 -16.39 7.55
C LYS A 119 1.05 -17.57 6.97
N THR A 120 -0.27 -17.60 7.14
CA THR A 120 -1.12 -18.65 6.57
C THR A 120 -1.10 -18.60 5.05
N HIS A 121 -1.20 -17.41 4.47
CA HIS A 121 -1.15 -17.23 3.01
C HIS A 121 0.25 -17.47 2.42
N ARG A 122 1.30 -17.41 3.24
CA ARG A 122 2.69 -17.66 2.82
C ARG A 122 3.46 -18.54 3.80
N PRO A 123 3.29 -19.86 3.72
CA PRO A 123 4.06 -20.81 4.51
C PRO A 123 5.57 -20.60 4.32
N GLY A 124 6.32 -20.58 5.42
CA GLY A 124 7.77 -20.36 5.39
C GLY A 124 8.22 -18.90 5.28
N MET A 125 7.28 -17.93 5.34
CA MET A 125 7.58 -16.50 5.46
C MET A 125 8.63 -16.24 6.55
N LYS A 126 9.69 -15.50 6.20
CA LYS A 126 10.80 -15.17 7.13
C LYS A 126 10.81 -13.72 7.58
N ARG A 127 10.07 -12.86 6.87
CA ARG A 127 10.11 -11.42 7.02
C ARG A 127 8.79 -10.81 6.56
N ALA A 128 8.51 -9.60 7.00
CA ALA A 128 7.38 -8.82 6.53
C ALA A 128 7.75 -7.33 6.59
N ALA A 129 7.33 -6.58 5.58
CA ALA A 129 7.75 -5.20 5.39
C ALA A 129 6.60 -4.21 5.48
N PHE A 130 6.94 -2.97 5.84
CA PHE A 130 6.01 -1.83 5.79
C PHE A 130 6.63 -0.71 4.94
N LEU A 131 5.94 -0.31 3.86
CA LEU A 131 6.22 0.90 3.11
C LEU A 131 5.53 2.08 3.79
N LEU A 132 6.31 2.91 4.47
CA LEU A 132 5.79 4.08 5.17
C LEU A 132 5.95 5.32 4.28
N CYS A 133 4.81 5.89 3.89
CA CYS A 133 4.76 7.13 3.08
C CYS A 133 4.39 8.37 3.91
N ASN A 134 3.70 8.19 5.04
CA ASN A 134 3.18 9.28 5.87
C ASN A 134 4.16 9.70 6.98
N SER A 135 4.17 10.98 7.32
CA SER A 135 4.96 11.52 8.43
C SER A 135 4.42 11.12 9.81
N PRO A 136 5.29 11.01 10.83
CA PRO A 136 4.84 10.86 12.21
C PRO A 136 4.12 12.12 12.69
N TYR A 137 3.16 11.93 13.59
CA TYR A 137 2.40 12.96 14.32
C TYR A 137 1.34 13.72 13.52
N MET A 138 1.52 13.89 12.20
CA MET A 138 0.42 14.32 11.31
C MET A 138 -0.44 13.15 10.82
N SER A 139 0.08 11.93 10.96
CA SER A 139 -0.63 10.68 10.69
C SER A 139 -0.37 9.67 11.82
N ARG A 140 -1.37 8.82 12.07
CA ARG A 140 -1.23 7.64 12.94
C ARG A 140 -0.60 6.44 12.25
N VAL A 141 -0.40 6.47 10.94
CA VAL A 141 0.19 5.34 10.19
C VAL A 141 1.52 4.85 10.76
N PRO A 142 2.45 5.72 11.23
CA PRO A 142 3.67 5.25 11.88
C PRO A 142 3.43 4.47 13.19
N VAL A 143 2.34 4.75 13.91
CA VAL A 143 1.92 3.97 15.09
C VAL A 143 1.49 2.55 14.66
N TYR A 144 0.71 2.45 13.59
CA TYR A 144 0.29 1.17 13.01
C TYR A 144 1.48 0.35 12.55
N MET A 145 2.47 0.97 11.92
CA MET A 145 3.73 0.33 11.54
C MET A 145 4.46 -0.25 12.76
N LEU A 146 4.60 0.50 13.86
CA LEU A 146 5.25 0.00 15.08
C LEU A 146 4.50 -1.21 15.66
N ARG A 147 3.16 -1.15 15.71
CA ARG A 147 2.31 -2.24 16.19
C ARG A 147 2.43 -3.48 15.30
N PHE A 148 2.44 -3.30 13.98
CA PHE A 148 2.69 -4.36 13.02
C PHE A 148 4.05 -5.02 13.25
N PHE A 149 5.14 -4.24 13.30
CA PHE A 149 6.50 -4.78 13.50
C PHE A 149 6.67 -5.49 14.84
N SER A 150 6.04 -5.00 15.91
CA SER A 150 6.03 -5.70 17.19
C SER A 150 5.45 -7.12 17.05
N ARG A 151 4.38 -7.29 16.27
CA ARG A 151 3.77 -8.60 15.99
C ARG A 151 4.59 -9.44 15.03
N VAL A 152 5.25 -8.84 14.03
CA VAL A 152 6.20 -9.52 13.14
C VAL A 152 7.34 -10.13 13.95
N GLN A 153 7.97 -9.38 14.87
CA GLN A 153 9.05 -9.90 15.71
C GLN A 153 8.58 -11.02 16.65
N LYS A 154 7.42 -10.85 17.30
CA LYS A 154 6.80 -11.88 18.16
C LYS A 154 6.50 -13.17 17.39
N ALA A 155 6.11 -13.06 16.12
CA ALA A 155 5.82 -14.19 15.25
C ALA A 155 7.06 -14.92 14.71
N GLY A 156 8.26 -14.51 15.11
CA GLY A 156 9.51 -15.15 14.71
C GLY A 156 10.19 -14.52 13.48
N LEU A 157 9.67 -13.40 12.96
CA LEU A 157 10.01 -12.86 11.65
C LEU A 157 10.91 -11.61 11.75
N VAL A 158 11.57 -11.27 10.64
CA VAL A 158 12.35 -10.04 10.52
C VAL A 158 11.48 -8.90 9.99
N PRO A 159 11.31 -7.78 10.72
CA PRO A 159 10.63 -6.61 10.19
C PRO A 159 11.54 -5.83 9.24
N GLU A 160 10.96 -5.32 8.14
CA GLU A 160 11.63 -4.40 7.22
C GLU A 160 10.84 -3.10 7.06
N MET A 161 11.52 -1.96 7.17
CA MET A 161 10.91 -0.64 7.10
C MET A 161 11.43 0.12 5.88
N TYR A 162 10.52 0.55 5.02
CA TYR A 162 10.84 1.31 3.82
C TYR A 162 10.23 2.70 3.95
N ASN A 163 11.02 3.69 4.35
CA ASN A 163 10.56 5.08 4.44
C ASN A 163 10.67 5.76 3.07
N TYR A 164 9.53 6.22 2.57
CA TYR A 164 9.40 6.92 1.29
C TYR A 164 8.52 8.16 1.48
N LEU A 165 8.60 9.15 0.58
CA LEU A 165 7.91 10.45 0.73
C LEU A 165 8.10 11.03 2.14
N ASP A 166 7.01 11.40 2.83
CA ASP A 166 7.01 11.95 4.18
C ASP A 166 7.33 10.93 5.28
N GLY A 167 7.33 9.63 4.97
CA GLY A 167 7.76 8.59 5.89
C GLY A 167 9.20 8.79 6.38
N VAL A 168 10.03 9.50 5.62
CA VAL A 168 11.42 9.82 6.02
C VAL A 168 11.50 10.75 7.24
N HIS A 169 10.42 11.42 7.62
CA HIS A 169 10.41 12.20 8.87
C HIS A 169 10.53 11.30 10.13
N THR A 170 10.25 10.01 10.00
CA THR A 170 10.52 8.99 11.04
C THR A 170 12.00 8.94 11.44
N LEU A 171 12.91 9.39 10.57
CA LEU A 171 14.36 9.38 10.82
C LEU A 171 14.80 10.38 11.87
N HIS A 172 14.00 11.41 12.17
CA HIS A 172 14.48 12.49 13.03
C HIS A 172 14.77 11.99 14.47
N ASN A 173 16.00 12.13 14.95
CA ASN A 173 16.41 11.68 16.30
C ASN A 173 16.01 12.65 17.43
N GLY A 174 15.57 13.85 17.09
CA GLY A 174 15.10 14.87 18.03
C GLY A 174 13.60 14.85 18.32
N GLN A 175 12.89 13.77 17.98
CA GLN A 175 11.44 13.67 18.22
C GLN A 175 11.10 13.78 19.72
N ARG A 176 10.21 14.72 20.07
CA ARG A 176 9.75 14.99 21.45
C ARG A 176 8.24 15.27 21.49
N PRO A 177 7.39 14.34 21.05
CA PRO A 177 5.94 14.52 21.18
C PRO A 177 5.53 14.57 22.66
N SER A 178 4.54 15.41 22.99
CA SER A 178 3.93 15.50 24.32
C SER A 178 2.68 14.62 24.43
N GLU A 179 1.88 14.55 23.37
CA GLU A 179 0.56 13.90 23.35
C GLU A 179 0.57 12.55 22.61
N PHE A 180 1.67 12.21 21.93
CA PHE A 180 1.77 11.04 21.07
C PHE A 180 2.93 10.14 21.49
N GLU A 181 2.82 8.85 21.15
CA GLU A 181 3.94 7.92 21.31
C GLU A 181 5.14 8.38 20.47
N ASN A 182 6.34 8.25 21.03
CA ASN A 182 7.56 8.66 20.35
C ASN A 182 7.96 7.61 19.31
N ILE A 183 7.66 7.89 18.04
CA ILE A 183 7.89 6.96 16.93
C ILE A 183 9.37 6.60 16.80
N GLY A 184 10.26 7.59 16.88
CA GLY A 184 11.70 7.36 16.81
C GLY A 184 12.21 6.40 17.90
N ARG A 185 11.76 6.57 19.14
CA ARG A 185 12.08 5.62 20.23
C ARG A 185 11.52 4.23 19.97
N GLY A 186 10.32 4.12 19.42
CA GLY A 186 9.72 2.86 19.01
C GLY A 186 10.56 2.13 17.97
N VAL A 187 11.04 2.84 16.94
CA VAL A 187 11.93 2.27 15.91
C VAL A 187 13.24 1.79 16.52
N SER A 188 13.93 2.60 17.32
CA SER A 188 15.17 2.17 17.98
C SER A 188 14.95 0.97 18.90
N ALA A 189 13.82 0.90 19.62
CA ALA A 189 13.49 -0.25 20.45
C ALA A 189 13.30 -1.54 19.62
N LEU A 190 12.62 -1.45 18.47
CA LEU A 190 12.44 -2.59 17.56
C LEU A 190 13.79 -3.03 16.97
N ALA A 191 14.64 -2.11 16.54
CA ALA A 191 15.96 -2.42 16.00
C ALA A 191 16.83 -3.14 17.04
N ASN A 192 16.89 -2.61 18.26
CA ASN A 192 17.62 -3.21 19.37
C ASN A 192 17.09 -4.62 19.74
N SER A 193 15.76 -4.78 19.79
CA SER A 193 15.16 -6.10 20.02
C SER A 193 15.50 -7.09 18.91
N GLY A 194 15.55 -6.64 17.66
CA GLY A 194 15.96 -7.45 16.52
C GLY A 194 17.40 -7.95 16.67
N ALA A 195 18.33 -7.03 16.92
CA ALA A 195 19.75 -7.34 17.12
C ALA A 195 19.99 -8.33 18.28
N LEU A 196 19.35 -8.10 19.44
CA LEU A 196 19.45 -9.00 20.60
C LEU A 196 18.92 -10.42 20.32
N SER A 197 17.99 -10.56 19.38
CA SER A 197 17.43 -11.85 18.96
C SER A 197 18.16 -12.50 17.77
N GLY A 198 19.26 -11.90 17.29
CA GLY A 198 19.99 -12.37 16.10
C GLY A 198 19.21 -12.20 14.80
N ARG A 199 18.27 -11.25 14.76
CA ARG A 199 17.37 -10.97 13.63
C ARG A 199 17.46 -9.48 13.29
N ASP A 200 18.61 -9.10 12.74
CA ASP A 200 18.87 -7.70 12.38
C ASP A 200 17.78 -7.16 11.45
N THR A 201 17.22 -6.03 11.85
CA THR A 201 16.15 -5.37 11.13
C THR A 201 16.69 -4.67 9.89
N TRP A 202 15.92 -4.67 8.80
CA TRP A 202 16.29 -3.89 7.60
C TRP A 202 15.46 -2.62 7.55
N PHE A 203 15.99 -1.53 8.10
CA PHE A 203 15.32 -0.24 8.14
C PHE A 203 16.03 0.74 7.21
N ALA A 204 15.29 1.27 6.24
CA ALA A 204 15.83 2.16 5.22
C ALA A 204 14.95 3.38 4.96
N ALA A 205 15.58 4.41 4.42
CA ALA A 205 14.91 5.62 3.95
C ALA A 205 15.41 5.99 2.56
N CYS A 206 14.50 6.37 1.67
CA CYS A 206 14.87 6.81 0.32
C CYS A 206 15.74 8.07 0.39
N SER A 207 16.95 7.99 -0.18
CA SER A 207 17.94 9.06 -0.16
C SER A 207 17.42 10.35 -0.78
N ARG A 208 16.69 10.26 -1.90
CA ARG A 208 16.08 11.42 -2.55
C ARG A 208 15.08 12.13 -1.63
N CYS A 209 14.17 11.37 -1.01
CA CYS A 209 13.17 11.92 -0.09
C CYS A 209 13.84 12.51 1.16
N ALA A 210 14.84 11.80 1.70
CA ALA A 210 15.62 12.24 2.85
C ALA A 210 16.39 13.54 2.55
N THR A 211 17.01 13.67 1.38
CA THR A 211 17.67 14.92 0.94
C THR A 211 16.67 16.07 0.82
N ALA A 212 15.54 15.84 0.15
CA ALA A 212 14.50 16.86 -0.02
C ALA A 212 13.94 17.39 1.31
N ARG A 213 13.93 16.56 2.36
CA ARG A 213 13.46 16.90 3.71
C ARG A 213 14.57 17.25 4.70
N GLY A 214 15.82 17.35 4.24
CA GLY A 214 16.95 17.82 5.04
C GLY A 214 17.61 16.78 5.96
N TYR A 215 17.34 15.49 5.78
CA TYR A 215 17.96 14.40 6.55
C TYR A 215 19.25 13.84 5.93
N TYR A 216 19.54 14.22 4.68
CA TYR A 216 20.76 13.83 3.98
C TYR A 216 21.37 15.07 3.30
N GLN A 217 22.39 15.64 3.94
CA GLN A 217 22.92 16.97 3.63
C GLN A 217 24.38 16.91 3.20
N MET A 218 24.78 17.79 2.28
CA MET A 218 26.17 17.94 1.88
C MET A 218 27.03 18.40 3.06
N ASN A 219 28.02 17.61 3.46
CA ASN A 219 29.01 18.02 4.44
C ASN A 219 30.08 18.90 3.74
N PRO A 220 30.23 20.19 4.10
CA PRO A 220 31.19 21.08 3.44
C PRO A 220 32.65 20.66 3.60
N GLY A 221 32.97 19.90 4.65
CA GLY A 221 34.33 19.43 4.93
C GLY A 221 34.72 18.18 4.13
N THR A 222 33.75 17.31 3.82
CA THR A 222 34.01 16.06 3.08
C THR A 222 33.60 16.15 1.61
N GLY A 223 32.70 17.07 1.25
CA GLY A 223 32.12 17.17 -0.09
C GLY A 223 31.16 16.03 -0.42
N PHE A 224 30.76 15.23 0.57
CA PHE A 224 29.80 14.14 0.43
C PHE A 224 28.52 14.43 1.20
N CYS A 225 27.40 13.87 0.72
CA CYS A 225 26.16 13.90 1.48
C CYS A 225 26.23 12.90 2.65
N GLU A 226 25.84 13.35 3.84
CA GLU A 226 25.88 12.59 5.08
C GLU A 226 24.54 12.70 5.83
N PRO A 227 24.13 11.66 6.60
CA PRO A 227 22.92 11.73 7.42
C PRO A 227 23.01 12.83 8.49
N ALA A 228 21.95 13.62 8.62
CA ALA A 228 21.87 14.73 9.59
C ALA A 228 20.64 14.59 10.50
N SER A 229 20.84 14.64 11.81
CA SER A 229 19.77 14.48 12.82
C SER A 229 18.98 13.18 12.67
N CYS A 230 19.64 12.12 12.21
CA CYS A 230 19.02 10.82 11.94
C CYS A 230 19.19 9.84 13.12
N ILE A 231 18.20 8.99 13.29
CA ILE A 231 18.26 7.75 14.07
C ILE A 231 19.24 6.80 13.37
N GLN A 232 20.21 6.25 14.10
CA GLN A 232 21.34 5.50 13.52
C GLN A 232 20.91 4.18 12.88
N GLU A 233 19.84 3.59 13.40
CA GLU A 233 19.32 2.29 12.98
C GLU A 233 18.59 2.35 11.63
N ILE A 234 18.33 3.53 11.08
CA ILE A 234 17.68 3.71 9.76
C ILE A 234 18.72 4.16 8.74
N ALA A 235 19.05 3.28 7.79
CA ALA A 235 20.01 3.58 6.74
C ALA A 235 19.37 4.41 5.62
N ILE A 236 20.01 5.53 5.24
CA ILE A 236 19.60 6.28 4.04
C ILE A 236 20.16 5.57 2.80
N ARG A 237 19.28 5.17 1.87
CA ARG A 237 19.61 4.32 0.71
C ARG A 237 18.95 4.84 -0.58
N PRO A 238 19.57 4.65 -1.76
CA PRO A 238 18.90 4.86 -3.04
C PRO A 238 17.59 4.07 -3.16
N LEU A 239 16.60 4.63 -3.86
CA LEU A 239 15.31 3.96 -4.09
C LEU A 239 15.49 2.56 -4.71
N LYS A 240 16.48 2.39 -5.59
CA LYS A 240 16.82 1.09 -6.20
C LYS A 240 17.11 0.00 -5.16
N GLU A 241 17.79 0.30 -4.06
CA GLU A 241 18.05 -0.70 -3.01
C GLU A 241 16.80 -1.11 -2.25
N ILE A 242 15.86 -0.17 -2.06
CA ILE A 242 14.54 -0.46 -1.48
C ILE A 242 13.72 -1.32 -2.46
N LEU A 243 13.70 -0.97 -3.74
CA LEU A 243 13.01 -1.72 -4.78
C LEU A 243 13.59 -3.12 -5.01
N ALA A 244 14.89 -3.32 -4.81
CA ALA A 244 15.48 -4.67 -4.80
C ALA A 244 14.81 -5.59 -3.75
N ARG A 245 14.25 -5.04 -2.67
CA ARG A 245 13.44 -5.80 -1.70
C ARG A 245 12.06 -6.13 -2.25
N PHE A 246 11.48 -5.30 -3.11
CA PHE A 246 10.22 -5.59 -3.77
C PHE A 246 10.33 -6.77 -4.75
N PHE A 247 11.52 -7.17 -5.21
CA PHE A 247 11.66 -8.42 -5.97
C PHE A 247 11.63 -9.69 -5.11
N GLN A 248 11.80 -9.56 -3.79
CA GLN A 248 11.87 -10.71 -2.89
C GLN A 248 10.49 -11.20 -2.49
N ASP A 249 10.40 -12.48 -2.14
CA ASP A 249 9.17 -13.11 -1.69
C ASP A 249 8.89 -12.83 -0.20
N HIS A 250 8.37 -11.64 0.10
CA HIS A 250 7.73 -11.31 1.38
C HIS A 250 6.59 -10.29 1.23
N PRO A 251 5.62 -10.24 2.17
CA PRO A 251 4.56 -9.25 2.11
C PRO A 251 5.11 -7.86 2.40
N ILE A 252 4.61 -6.87 1.65
CA ILE A 252 4.89 -5.46 1.83
C ILE A 252 3.56 -4.74 2.01
N VAL A 253 3.25 -4.33 3.24
CA VAL A 253 2.04 -3.56 3.55
C VAL A 253 2.33 -2.05 3.56
N SER A 254 1.30 -1.24 3.42
CA SER A 254 1.35 0.22 3.58
C SER A 254 0.04 0.71 4.22
N HIS A 255 -0.09 2.03 4.42
CA HIS A 255 -1.32 2.68 4.87
C HIS A 255 -2.55 2.26 4.07
N PHE A 256 -2.36 2.07 2.75
CA PHE A 256 -3.28 1.44 1.84
C PHE A 256 -2.51 0.47 0.96
N SER A 257 -2.86 -0.81 1.07
CA SER A 257 -2.18 -1.86 0.30
C SER A 257 -3.03 -3.11 0.13
N GLY A 258 -2.65 -3.91 -0.85
CA GLY A 258 -3.20 -5.23 -1.09
C GLY A 258 -2.14 -6.18 -1.60
N GLU A 259 -2.36 -7.47 -1.43
CA GLU A 259 -1.56 -8.51 -2.04
C GLU A 259 -2.48 -9.65 -2.49
N CYS A 260 -2.22 -10.20 -3.67
CA CYS A 260 -2.94 -11.34 -4.21
C CYS A 260 -1.94 -12.44 -4.59
N VAL A 261 -2.17 -13.63 -4.04
CA VAL A 261 -1.36 -14.84 -4.22
C VAL A 261 -2.29 -15.93 -4.76
N LEU A 262 -2.31 -16.11 -6.09
CA LEU A 262 -3.21 -17.05 -6.76
C LEU A 262 -2.63 -18.46 -6.95
N ASP A 263 -1.31 -18.59 -6.85
CA ASP A 263 -0.57 -19.85 -6.92
C ASP A 263 0.44 -19.87 -5.76
N GLU A 264 0.30 -20.85 -4.85
CA GLU A 264 1.22 -21.03 -3.71
C GLU A 264 2.67 -21.28 -4.15
N ARG A 265 2.89 -21.63 -5.43
CA ARG A 265 4.20 -21.87 -6.03
C ARG A 265 4.58 -20.82 -7.05
N ALA A 266 4.05 -19.60 -6.97
CA ALA A 266 4.48 -18.49 -7.83
C ALA A 266 6.01 -18.36 -7.82
N LYS A 267 6.66 -18.75 -8.92
CA LYS A 267 8.12 -18.67 -9.10
C LYS A 267 8.55 -17.39 -9.78
N ASP A 268 7.59 -16.67 -10.35
CA ASP A 268 7.83 -15.45 -11.09
C ASP A 268 8.05 -14.27 -10.16
N ALA A 269 8.77 -13.26 -10.67
CA ALA A 269 8.94 -12.01 -9.96
C ALA A 269 7.57 -11.38 -9.64
N PRO A 270 7.40 -10.76 -8.46
CA PRO A 270 6.16 -10.08 -8.12
C PRO A 270 5.76 -9.03 -9.17
N HIS A 271 4.47 -8.92 -9.43
CA HIS A 271 3.88 -7.85 -10.24
C HIS A 271 3.44 -6.72 -9.31
N LEU A 272 4.02 -5.54 -9.50
CA LEU A 272 3.62 -4.33 -8.77
C LEU A 272 2.49 -3.58 -9.47
N VAL A 273 1.40 -3.32 -8.77
CA VAL A 273 0.30 -2.44 -9.19
C VAL A 273 0.31 -1.20 -8.30
N VAL A 274 0.51 -0.04 -8.92
CA VAL A 274 0.51 1.26 -8.26
C VAL A 274 -0.77 1.99 -8.65
N PHE A 275 -1.64 2.22 -7.67
CA PHE A 275 -2.83 3.05 -7.85
C PHE A 275 -2.46 4.51 -7.57
N ILE A 276 -2.70 5.36 -8.57
CA ILE A 276 -2.62 6.81 -8.44
C ILE A 276 -4.05 7.29 -8.19
N THR A 277 -4.29 7.75 -6.96
CA THR A 277 -5.59 8.12 -6.39
C THR A 277 -5.68 9.60 -6.04
N SER A 278 -4.54 10.24 -5.79
CA SER A 278 -4.43 11.67 -5.51
C SER A 278 -4.34 12.52 -6.78
N PRO A 279 -4.89 13.76 -6.80
CA PRO A 279 -4.72 14.69 -7.91
C PRO A 279 -3.26 15.16 -8.04
N PRO A 280 -2.81 15.54 -9.25
CA PRO A 280 -1.43 15.95 -9.48
C PRO A 280 -1.11 17.33 -8.85
N TYR A 281 0.19 17.59 -8.67
CA TYR A 281 0.81 18.89 -8.30
C TYR A 281 0.55 19.46 -6.89
N CYS A 282 -0.59 19.20 -6.26
CA CYS A 282 -0.86 19.71 -4.90
C CYS A 282 0.02 19.04 -3.83
N SER A 283 0.46 17.80 -4.08
CA SER A 283 1.28 17.01 -3.17
C SER A 283 2.22 16.10 -3.95
N GLU A 284 3.22 15.52 -3.27
CA GLU A 284 4.16 14.58 -3.89
C GLU A 284 3.57 13.18 -4.14
N TRP A 285 2.30 12.93 -3.79
CA TRP A 285 1.70 11.58 -3.86
C TRP A 285 1.69 11.01 -5.29
N THR A 286 1.06 11.70 -6.25
CA THR A 286 1.01 11.27 -7.66
C THR A 286 2.41 11.12 -8.25
N PHE A 287 3.26 12.13 -8.04
CA PHE A 287 4.62 12.14 -8.55
C PHE A 287 5.47 11.00 -7.93
N GLY A 288 5.29 10.75 -6.63
CA GLY A 288 5.95 9.69 -5.87
C GLY A 288 5.54 8.30 -6.32
N GLY A 289 4.25 8.06 -6.48
CA GLY A 289 3.71 6.80 -6.99
C GLY A 289 4.25 6.49 -8.39
N LEU A 290 4.22 7.47 -9.30
CA LEU A 290 4.79 7.34 -10.64
C LEU A 290 6.31 7.10 -10.60
N SER A 291 7.04 7.84 -9.78
CA SER A 291 8.50 7.67 -9.64
C SER A 291 8.86 6.27 -9.14
N LEU A 292 8.11 5.74 -8.17
CA LEU A 292 8.30 4.39 -7.66
C LEU A 292 7.97 3.34 -8.74
N ALA A 293 6.87 3.51 -9.47
CA ALA A 293 6.46 2.60 -10.53
C ALA A 293 7.47 2.55 -11.69
N VAL A 294 7.89 3.72 -12.19
CA VAL A 294 8.89 3.82 -13.26
C VAL A 294 10.22 3.21 -12.80
N ALA A 295 10.68 3.52 -11.59
CA ALA A 295 11.92 2.95 -11.08
C ALA A 295 11.85 1.42 -10.92
N ALA A 296 10.71 0.87 -10.49
CA ALA A 296 10.50 -0.57 -10.40
C ALA A 296 10.54 -1.23 -11.79
N ALA A 297 9.84 -0.63 -12.77
CA ALA A 297 9.81 -1.13 -14.14
C ALA A 297 11.17 -1.08 -14.83
N MET A 298 11.93 -0.01 -14.63
CA MET A 298 13.29 0.13 -15.17
C MET A 298 14.27 -0.90 -14.60
N ASP A 299 14.02 -1.42 -13.39
CA ASP A 299 14.81 -2.49 -12.78
C ASP A 299 14.29 -3.89 -13.15
N GLY A 300 13.30 -3.98 -14.05
CA GLY A 300 12.77 -5.23 -14.61
C GLY A 300 11.53 -5.80 -13.90
N MET A 301 10.92 -5.08 -12.97
CA MET A 301 9.68 -5.53 -12.31
C MET A 301 8.49 -5.30 -13.22
N ARG A 302 7.67 -6.34 -13.47
CA ARG A 302 6.36 -6.14 -14.12
C ARG A 302 5.56 -5.16 -13.27
N THR A 303 5.25 -4.00 -13.83
CA THR A 303 4.65 -2.88 -13.12
C THR A 303 3.44 -2.36 -13.88
N THR A 304 2.37 -2.05 -13.16
CA THR A 304 1.16 -1.47 -13.72
C THR A 304 0.76 -0.25 -12.91
N VAL A 305 0.52 0.85 -13.59
CA VAL A 305 0.00 2.08 -12.99
C VAL A 305 -1.47 2.20 -13.37
N VAL A 306 -2.32 2.42 -12.38
CA VAL A 306 -3.76 2.64 -12.56
C VAL A 306 -4.10 4.03 -12.04
N PHE A 307 -4.50 4.94 -12.92
CA PHE A 307 -5.10 6.21 -12.55
C PHE A 307 -6.58 6.01 -12.21
N ILE A 308 -6.96 6.31 -10.97
CA ILE A 308 -8.32 6.09 -10.43
C ILE A 308 -8.63 7.21 -9.43
N GLU A 309 -9.90 7.38 -9.03
CA GLU A 309 -10.30 8.48 -8.13
C GLU A 309 -9.81 9.82 -8.69
N ASP A 310 -9.30 10.72 -7.85
CA ASP A 310 -8.78 12.02 -8.31
C ASP A 310 -7.47 11.90 -9.08
N GLY A 311 -6.82 10.74 -9.07
CA GLY A 311 -5.65 10.46 -9.89
C GLY A 311 -5.92 10.54 -11.38
N VAL A 312 -7.17 10.39 -11.84
CA VAL A 312 -7.53 10.55 -13.26
C VAL A 312 -7.27 11.97 -13.78
N PHE A 313 -7.22 12.98 -12.91
CA PHE A 313 -6.86 14.34 -13.29
C PHE A 313 -5.41 14.45 -13.79
N ALA A 314 -4.54 13.48 -13.50
CA ALA A 314 -3.19 13.42 -14.06
C ALA A 314 -3.17 13.31 -15.60
N LEU A 315 -4.27 12.83 -16.20
CA LEU A 315 -4.40 12.54 -17.63
C LEU A 315 -5.38 13.45 -18.36
N HIS A 316 -5.95 14.44 -17.68
CA HIS A 316 -6.97 15.32 -18.23
C HIS A 316 -6.38 16.67 -18.69
N GLY A 317 -6.87 17.19 -19.82
CA GLY A 317 -6.45 18.49 -20.34
C GLY A 317 -4.96 18.54 -20.72
N THR A 318 -4.42 19.75 -20.77
CA THR A 318 -2.99 20.00 -21.04
C THR A 318 -2.38 20.66 -19.81
N HIS A 319 -1.38 20.02 -19.23
CA HIS A 319 -0.66 20.56 -18.08
C HIS A 319 0.48 21.44 -18.54
N ASP A 320 0.40 22.73 -18.22
CA ASP A 320 1.46 23.71 -18.44
C ASP A 320 2.10 24.06 -17.09
N VAL A 321 3.38 23.71 -16.92
CA VAL A 321 4.13 24.01 -15.70
C VAL A 321 4.87 25.33 -15.91
N PRO A 322 4.61 26.37 -15.08
CA PRO A 322 5.29 27.65 -15.22
C PRO A 322 6.82 27.51 -15.17
N GLU A 323 7.56 28.27 -15.98
CA GLU A 323 9.03 28.17 -16.09
C GLU A 323 9.78 28.32 -14.75
N ASN A 324 9.21 29.07 -13.81
CA ASN A 324 9.80 29.31 -12.49
C ASN A 324 9.48 28.20 -11.48
N ASP A 325 8.53 27.32 -11.77
CA ASP A 325 8.15 26.21 -10.91
C ASP A 325 9.09 25.03 -11.15
N LYS A 326 9.74 24.56 -10.08
CA LYS A 326 10.65 23.41 -10.12
C LYS A 326 9.91 22.09 -9.95
N ILE A 327 8.75 21.94 -10.58
CA ILE A 327 7.94 20.73 -10.54
C ILE A 327 8.04 19.99 -11.87
N PHE A 328 7.98 18.66 -11.82
CA PHE A 328 7.95 17.86 -13.04
C PHE A 328 6.55 17.86 -13.63
N ASN A 329 6.46 18.02 -14.95
CA ASN A 329 5.21 17.82 -15.65
C ASN A 329 4.84 16.31 -15.64
N ILE A 330 3.75 15.96 -14.95
CA ILE A 330 3.27 14.58 -14.82
C ILE A 330 2.93 14.00 -16.20
N GLN A 331 2.36 14.80 -17.09
CA GLN A 331 1.97 14.36 -18.42
C GLN A 331 3.19 13.99 -19.27
N GLU A 332 4.26 14.79 -19.22
CA GLU A 332 5.53 14.49 -19.88
C GLU A 332 6.16 13.21 -19.32
N MET A 333 6.17 13.05 -17.99
CA MET A 333 6.71 11.84 -17.34
C MET A 333 5.98 10.58 -17.81
N VAL A 334 4.65 10.61 -17.92
CA VAL A 334 3.86 9.49 -18.42
C VAL A 334 4.18 9.24 -19.89
N ALA A 335 4.18 10.28 -20.73
CA ALA A 335 4.44 10.17 -22.17
C ALA A 335 5.80 9.51 -22.47
N VAL A 336 6.88 9.95 -21.81
CA VAL A 336 8.25 9.44 -22.05
C VAL A 336 8.51 8.05 -21.45
N THR A 337 7.55 7.47 -20.73
CA THR A 337 7.69 6.14 -20.13
C THR A 337 6.67 5.13 -20.65
N THR A 338 5.86 5.52 -21.64
CA THR A 338 4.88 4.61 -22.28
C THR A 338 5.53 3.47 -23.06
N ASP A 339 6.79 3.59 -23.44
CA ASP A 339 7.58 2.60 -24.18
C ASP A 339 8.43 1.69 -23.27
N VAL A 340 8.42 1.91 -21.95
CA VAL A 340 9.10 1.04 -20.98
C VAL A 340 8.41 -0.32 -20.94
N GLY A 341 9.06 -1.35 -21.49
CA GLY A 341 8.42 -2.66 -21.72
C GLY A 341 7.84 -3.37 -20.49
N CYS A 342 8.37 -3.11 -19.29
CA CYS A 342 7.85 -3.67 -18.03
C CYS A 342 6.76 -2.80 -17.38
N LEU A 343 6.38 -1.66 -17.98
CA LEU A 343 5.43 -0.70 -17.45
C LEU A 343 4.16 -0.67 -18.30
N ARG A 344 3.00 -0.69 -17.65
CA ARG A 344 1.70 -0.52 -18.31
C ARG A 344 0.89 0.55 -17.59
N TYR A 345 0.18 1.37 -18.37
CA TYR A 345 -0.69 2.42 -17.86
C TYR A 345 -2.16 2.10 -18.17
N PHE A 346 -3.00 2.24 -17.13
CA PHE A 346 -4.44 2.14 -17.24
C PHE A 346 -5.12 3.33 -16.55
N VAL A 347 -6.35 3.60 -16.96
CA VAL A 347 -7.19 4.63 -16.34
C VAL A 347 -8.60 4.08 -16.09
N HIS A 348 -9.12 4.36 -14.91
CA HIS A 348 -10.41 3.88 -14.47
C HIS A 348 -11.54 4.69 -15.10
N SER A 349 -12.32 4.04 -15.96
CA SER A 349 -13.39 4.68 -16.74
C SER A 349 -14.53 5.21 -15.87
N PRO A 350 -15.02 4.49 -14.85
CA PRO A 350 -16.00 5.03 -13.92
C PRO A 350 -15.54 6.32 -13.22
N SER A 351 -14.26 6.41 -12.79
CA SER A 351 -13.73 7.63 -12.15
C SER A 351 -13.67 8.83 -13.10
N LEU A 352 -13.40 8.60 -14.40
CA LEU A 352 -13.51 9.64 -15.43
C LEU A 352 -14.96 10.10 -15.61
N ASN A 353 -15.89 9.15 -15.68
CA ASN A 353 -17.32 9.42 -15.88
C ASN A 353 -17.92 10.19 -14.71
N GLU A 354 -17.58 9.83 -13.47
CA GLU A 354 -18.04 10.52 -12.26
C GLU A 354 -17.63 12.00 -12.23
N ARG A 355 -16.47 12.31 -12.81
CA ARG A 355 -15.94 13.68 -12.93
C ARG A 355 -16.37 14.39 -14.22
N GLY A 356 -17.01 13.70 -15.16
CA GLY A 356 -17.41 14.25 -16.45
C GLY A 356 -16.23 14.65 -17.35
N ILE A 357 -15.09 13.96 -17.23
CA ILE A 357 -13.85 14.28 -17.97
C ILE A 357 -13.42 13.14 -18.89
N ALA A 358 -12.53 13.47 -19.83
CA ALA A 358 -11.88 12.52 -20.71
C ALA A 358 -10.35 12.62 -20.59
N VAL A 359 -9.69 11.52 -20.93
CA VAL A 359 -8.24 11.43 -21.12
C VAL A 359 -7.84 12.29 -22.33
N SER A 360 -6.75 13.04 -22.22
CA SER A 360 -6.20 13.81 -23.35
C SER A 360 -5.84 12.88 -24.53
N ASP A 361 -6.00 13.37 -25.76
CA ASP A 361 -5.72 12.62 -26.99
C ASP A 361 -4.24 12.18 -27.08
N ASP A 362 -3.34 12.91 -26.43
CA ASP A 362 -1.91 12.61 -26.32
C ASP A 362 -1.62 11.29 -25.58
N PHE A 363 -2.60 10.76 -24.83
CA PHE A 363 -2.48 9.53 -24.06
C PHE A 363 -3.24 8.34 -24.67
N SER A 364 -3.31 8.26 -25.99
CA SER A 364 -3.97 7.17 -26.72
C SER A 364 -3.46 5.74 -26.37
N LEU A 365 -2.24 5.62 -25.85
CA LEU A 365 -1.66 4.34 -25.40
C LEU A 365 -2.17 3.88 -24.02
N ILE A 366 -2.78 4.78 -23.24
CA ILE A 366 -3.31 4.46 -21.90
C ILE A 366 -4.66 3.77 -22.07
N ARG A 367 -4.78 2.54 -21.55
CA ARG A 367 -5.98 1.73 -21.71
C ARG A 367 -7.02 2.09 -20.65
N LYS A 368 -8.24 2.36 -21.09
CA LYS A 368 -9.41 2.52 -20.21
C LYS A 368 -9.85 1.16 -19.65
N VAL A 369 -10.13 1.09 -18.36
CA VAL A 369 -10.63 -0.13 -17.68
C VAL A 369 -11.89 0.16 -16.87
N SER A 370 -12.75 -0.84 -16.74
CA SER A 370 -13.88 -0.88 -15.80
C SER A 370 -13.49 -1.66 -14.54
N ASP A 371 -14.40 -1.79 -13.57
CA ASP A 371 -14.23 -2.66 -12.39
C ASP A 371 -13.87 -4.11 -12.79
N ALA A 372 -14.50 -4.66 -13.84
CA ALA A 372 -14.16 -5.99 -14.36
C ALA A 372 -12.73 -6.04 -14.94
N GLY A 373 -12.29 -4.97 -15.62
CA GLY A 373 -10.92 -4.84 -16.09
C GLY A 373 -9.91 -4.76 -14.94
N LEU A 374 -10.24 -4.04 -13.87
CA LEU A 374 -9.44 -4.02 -12.65
C LEU A 374 -9.41 -5.39 -11.98
N ALA A 375 -10.54 -6.08 -11.85
CA ALA A 375 -10.57 -7.45 -11.33
C ALA A 375 -9.67 -8.39 -12.13
N SER A 376 -9.64 -8.28 -13.46
CA SER A 376 -8.71 -9.04 -14.29
C SER A 376 -7.24 -8.66 -14.08
N ILE A 377 -6.92 -7.40 -13.77
CA ILE A 377 -5.54 -6.98 -13.46
C ILE A 377 -5.08 -7.56 -12.11
N LEU A 378 -5.99 -7.64 -11.13
CA LEU A 378 -5.67 -8.00 -9.75
C LEU A 378 -5.78 -9.51 -9.47
N PHE A 379 -6.70 -10.19 -10.14
CA PHE A 379 -7.05 -11.59 -9.89
C PHE A 379 -7.02 -12.47 -11.15
N GLY A 380 -6.76 -11.90 -12.33
CA GLY A 380 -6.73 -12.65 -13.58
C GLY A 380 -5.54 -13.60 -13.66
N LYS A 381 -5.75 -14.77 -14.28
CA LYS A 381 -4.69 -15.68 -14.70
C LYS A 381 -4.54 -15.59 -16.23
N GLU A 382 -3.34 -15.37 -16.74
CA GLU A 382 -3.10 -15.57 -18.18
C GLU A 382 -3.02 -17.09 -18.46
N PRO A 383 -3.69 -17.61 -19.50
CA PRO A 383 -3.71 -19.05 -19.77
C PRO A 383 -2.30 -19.61 -20.01
N GLY A 384 -1.89 -20.59 -19.20
CA GLY A 384 -0.61 -21.30 -19.37
C GLY A 384 0.60 -20.67 -18.66
N GLU A 385 0.43 -19.56 -17.93
CA GLU A 385 1.48 -18.96 -17.11
C GLU A 385 1.21 -19.16 -15.60
N HIS A 386 2.27 -19.27 -14.81
CA HIS A 386 2.14 -19.14 -13.35
C HIS A 386 1.72 -17.70 -13.04
N SER A 387 0.77 -17.54 -12.13
CA SER A 387 0.32 -16.20 -11.75
C SER A 387 1.34 -15.59 -10.78
N PRO A 388 1.98 -14.46 -11.09
CA PRO A 388 2.88 -13.80 -10.16
C PRO A 388 2.10 -13.31 -8.94
N ILE A 389 2.80 -13.10 -7.83
CA ILE A 389 2.25 -12.40 -6.68
C ILE A 389 1.97 -10.95 -7.11
N VAL A 390 0.72 -10.51 -6.98
CA VAL A 390 0.34 -9.13 -7.29
C VAL A 390 0.40 -8.30 -6.02
N ARG A 391 1.17 -7.21 -6.03
CA ARG A 391 1.27 -6.25 -4.91
C ARG A 391 0.62 -4.94 -5.29
N MET A 392 -0.24 -4.43 -4.42
CA MET A 392 -1.03 -3.24 -4.66
C MET A 392 -0.62 -2.18 -3.66
N ILE A 393 -0.20 -1.02 -4.14
CA ILE A 393 0.15 0.14 -3.31
C ILE A 393 -0.58 1.35 -3.87
N PHE A 394 -1.11 2.18 -2.97
CA PHE A 394 -1.90 3.35 -3.32
C PHE A 394 -1.12 4.63 -2.99
N PHE A 395 -1.24 5.63 -3.86
CA PHE A 395 -0.65 6.95 -3.74
C PHE A 395 -1.69 8.04 -4.02
#